data_AF-A0A3L6F5X7-F1
#
_entry.id   AF-A0A3L6F5X7-F1
#
_cell.length_a   1.000
_cell.length_b   1.000
_cell.length_c   1.000
_cell.angle_alpha   90.00
_cell.angle_beta   90.00
_cell.angle_gamma   90.00
#
_symmetry.space_group_name_H-M   'P 1'
#
loop_
_entity.id
_entity.type
_entity.pdbx_description
1 polymer ?
#
loop_
_entity_poly.entity_id
_entity_poly.type
_entity_poly.pdbx_seq_one_letter_code
_entity_poly.pdbx_strand_id
1 'polypeptide(L)'
;MSEKLRMIEETKLSRKKDTSIERIGFLSRFEVTNEEHPLSSGKSSLWNQYFQDSELLEQIDRDVKRTHPDISFFSSKSNQESLRRILIIFSKLNPSIRYVQGMNEVLAPLFYVFKNDPDPSNSVYILIQV
;
A
#
# COMPACT_ATOMS: atom_id res chain seq x y z
N MET A 1 -17.39 -41.72 56.77
CA MET A 1 -17.47 -40.71 55.69
C MET A 1 -16.70 -41.29 54.51
N SER A 2 -17.39 -41.77 53.49
CA SER A 2 -16.95 -42.89 52.63
C SER A 2 -15.93 -42.49 51.55
N GLU A 3 -14.92 -43.34 51.34
CA GLU A 3 -13.84 -43.29 50.32
C GLU A 3 -14.34 -43.09 48.87
N LYS A 4 -15.64 -43.25 48.63
CA LYS A 4 -16.29 -43.07 47.33
C LYS A 4 -16.26 -41.64 46.78
N LEU A 5 -16.04 -40.61 47.60
CA LEU A 5 -15.96 -39.23 47.11
C LEU A 5 -14.57 -38.86 46.56
N ARG A 6 -13.50 -39.55 46.97
CA ARG A 6 -12.13 -39.30 46.48
C ARG A 6 -11.89 -39.95 45.11
N MET A 7 -12.52 -41.09 44.87
CA MET A 7 -12.45 -41.85 43.62
C MET A 7 -13.14 -41.18 42.42
N ILE A 8 -14.10 -40.27 42.67
CA ILE A 8 -14.85 -39.55 41.62
C ILE A 8 -14.06 -38.33 41.10
N GLU A 9 -13.20 -37.74 41.93
CA GLU A 9 -12.35 -36.62 41.52
C GLU A 9 -11.14 -37.11 40.70
N GLU A 10 -10.57 -38.25 41.09
CA GLU A 10 -9.46 -38.91 40.38
C GLU A 10 -9.88 -39.48 39.01
N THR A 11 -11.15 -39.91 38.84
CA THR A 11 -11.67 -40.36 37.52
C THR A 11 -11.98 -39.21 36.56
N LYS A 12 -12.26 -37.99 37.04
CA LYS A 12 -12.45 -36.82 36.16
C LYS A 12 -11.14 -36.15 35.77
N LEU A 13 -10.12 -36.24 36.62
CA LEU A 13 -8.80 -35.64 36.35
C LEU A 13 -7.88 -36.55 35.52
N SER A 14 -8.14 -37.86 35.48
CA SER A 14 -7.31 -38.84 34.74
C SER A 14 -7.71 -39.09 33.28
N ARG A 15 -8.70 -38.39 32.71
CA ARG A 15 -9.00 -38.46 31.27
C ARG A 15 -8.54 -37.19 30.54
N LYS A 16 -7.27 -36.83 30.78
CA LYS A 16 -6.56 -35.82 30.01
C LYS A 16 -5.18 -36.38 29.63
N LYS A 17 -5.12 -37.07 28.48
CA LYS A 17 -4.02 -37.10 27.49
C LYS A 17 -4.01 -38.42 26.72
N ASP A 18 -4.43 -38.36 25.45
CA ASP A 18 -3.72 -38.96 24.32
C ASP A 18 -4.09 -38.11 23.09
N THR A 19 -3.30 -37.09 22.78
CA THR A 19 -2.29 -37.08 21.70
C THR A 19 -2.76 -37.67 20.37
N SER A 20 -2.81 -36.75 19.37
CA SER A 20 -2.50 -36.93 17.96
C SER A 20 -3.34 -37.93 17.15
N ILE A 21 -4.15 -37.41 16.21
CA ILE A 21 -3.99 -37.59 14.74
C ILE A 21 -5.10 -36.80 14.01
N GLU A 22 -4.66 -35.96 13.06
CA GLU A 22 -5.35 -35.44 11.87
C GLU A 22 -6.66 -34.64 12.01
N ARG A 23 -6.52 -33.31 12.16
CA ARG A 23 -7.04 -32.37 11.14
C ARG A 23 -5.99 -31.31 10.84
N ILE A 24 -4.82 -31.77 10.40
CA ILE A 24 -3.84 -30.94 9.70
C ILE A 24 -4.51 -30.55 8.38
N GLY A 25 -4.91 -29.28 8.25
CA GLY A 25 -5.44 -28.75 6.99
C GLY A 25 -6.46 -27.63 7.10
N PHE A 26 -7.10 -27.44 8.26
CA PHE A 26 -8.02 -26.31 8.44
C PHE A 26 -7.29 -25.18 9.16
N LEU A 27 -6.82 -24.21 8.38
CA LEU A 27 -6.51 -22.89 8.93
C LEU A 27 -7.76 -22.38 9.64
N SER A 28 -7.61 -21.88 10.87
CA SER A 28 -8.68 -21.18 11.55
C SER A 28 -9.15 -20.05 10.65
N ARG A 29 -10.42 -20.11 10.20
CA ARG A 29 -11.00 -19.03 9.40
C ARG A 29 -11.06 -17.82 10.31
N PHE A 30 -10.16 -16.88 10.10
CA PHE A 30 -10.23 -15.57 10.72
C PHE A 30 -11.57 -14.94 10.29
N GLU A 31 -12.41 -14.53 11.24
CA GLU A 31 -13.63 -13.81 10.92
C GLU A 31 -13.23 -12.44 10.35
N VAL A 32 -13.34 -12.30 9.03
CA VAL A 32 -13.20 -11.00 8.37
C VAL A 32 -14.39 -10.17 8.84
N THR A 33 -14.12 -9.13 9.62
CA THR A 33 -15.16 -8.18 10.00
C THR A 33 -15.69 -7.51 8.72
N ASN A 34 -16.99 -7.17 8.66
CA ASN A 34 -17.55 -6.49 7.49
C ASN A 34 -16.79 -5.19 7.13
N GLU A 35 -16.10 -4.60 8.12
CA GLU A 35 -15.27 -3.41 7.93
C GLU A 35 -13.98 -3.69 7.16
N GLU A 36 -13.47 -4.92 7.10
CA GLU A 36 -12.23 -5.30 6.38
C GLU A 36 -12.51 -6.02 5.05
N HIS A 37 -13.72 -5.87 4.51
CA HIS A 37 -14.13 -6.51 3.25
C HIS A 37 -13.82 -5.64 2.01
N PRO A 38 -13.47 -6.21 0.83
CA PRO A 38 -13.24 -5.47 -0.42
C PRO A 38 -14.42 -4.65 -0.93
N LEU A 39 -15.63 -4.94 -0.45
CA LEU A 39 -16.85 -4.18 -0.76
C LEU A 39 -17.36 -3.36 0.43
N SER A 40 -16.55 -3.25 1.49
CA SER A 40 -16.89 -2.44 2.67
C SER A 40 -16.95 -0.97 2.28
N SER A 41 -18.03 -0.29 2.66
CA SER A 41 -18.13 1.18 2.60
C SER A 41 -17.48 1.86 3.80
N GLY A 42 -16.87 1.09 4.71
CA GLY A 42 -16.16 1.59 5.88
C GLY A 42 -14.97 2.44 5.46
N LYS A 43 -14.97 3.72 5.88
CA LYS A 43 -13.92 4.69 5.55
C LYS A 43 -12.53 4.27 6.08
N SER A 44 -12.49 3.49 7.16
CA SER A 44 -11.29 2.93 7.79
C SER A 44 -10.84 1.60 7.19
N SER A 45 -11.58 1.04 6.22
CA SER A 45 -11.22 -0.25 5.65
C SER A 45 -9.93 -0.18 4.85
N LEU A 46 -9.07 -1.19 5.02
CA LEU A 46 -7.83 -1.34 4.24
C LEU A 46 -8.13 -1.36 2.72
N TRP A 47 -9.28 -1.92 2.34
CA TRP A 47 -9.71 -1.99 0.94
C TRP A 47 -10.12 -0.65 0.39
N ASN A 48 -10.88 0.16 1.13
CA ASN A 48 -11.23 1.51 0.69
C ASN A 48 -9.97 2.37 0.47
N GLN A 49 -8.97 2.24 1.35
CA GLN A 49 -7.68 2.90 1.14
C GLN A 49 -6.97 2.37 -0.11
N TYR A 50 -6.93 1.05 -0.30
CA TYR A 50 -6.32 0.43 -1.48
C TYR A 50 -6.96 0.90 -2.79
N PHE A 51 -8.29 0.96 -2.86
CA PHE A 51 -8.99 1.42 -4.07
C PHE A 51 -8.73 2.89 -4.36
N GLN A 52 -8.75 3.74 -3.33
CA GLN A 52 -8.39 5.17 -3.49
C GLN A 52 -6.94 5.34 -3.97
N ASP A 53 -6.00 4.59 -3.37
CA ASP A 53 -4.60 4.64 -3.78
C ASP A 53 -4.42 4.12 -5.22
N SER A 54 -5.16 3.07 -5.60
CA SER A 54 -5.11 2.52 -6.96
C SER A 54 -5.64 3.52 -8.00
N GLU A 55 -6.79 4.14 -7.73
CA GLU A 55 -7.38 5.17 -8.59
C GLU A 55 -6.44 6.37 -8.76
N LEU A 56 -5.83 6.82 -7.64
CA LEU A 56 -4.84 7.88 -7.63
C LEU A 56 -3.62 7.54 -8.51
N LEU A 57 -3.07 6.33 -8.35
CA LEU A 57 -1.92 5.86 -9.12
C LEU A 57 -2.24 5.80 -10.62
N GLU A 58 -3.42 5.29 -10.99
CA GLU A 58 -3.83 5.25 -12.39
C GLU A 58 -4.00 6.65 -12.99
N GLN A 59 -4.51 7.61 -12.22
CA GLN A 59 -4.64 8.99 -12.66
C GLN A 59 -3.27 9.61 -12.94
N ILE A 60 -2.31 9.42 -12.02
CA ILE A 60 -0.92 9.87 -12.21
C ILE A 60 -0.31 9.20 -13.46
N ASP A 61 -0.53 7.90 -13.64
CA ASP A 61 0.04 7.15 -14.78
C ASP A 61 -0.50 7.65 -16.12
N ARG A 62 -1.80 7.95 -16.20
CA ARG A 62 -2.39 8.56 -17.40
C ARG A 62 -1.82 9.96 -17.64
N ASP A 63 -1.69 10.75 -16.58
CA ASP A 63 -1.26 12.15 -16.68
C ASP A 63 0.21 12.27 -17.07
N VAL A 64 1.09 11.44 -16.52
CA VAL A 64 2.51 11.39 -16.90
C VAL A 64 2.65 11.00 -18.38
N LYS A 65 1.90 10.01 -18.87
CA LYS A 65 1.96 9.58 -20.27
C LYS A 65 1.54 10.68 -21.26
N ARG A 66 0.59 11.55 -20.89
CA ARG A 66 0.11 12.66 -21.74
C ARG A 66 0.89 13.96 -21.54
N THR A 67 1.85 14.01 -20.63
CA THR A 67 2.61 15.24 -20.34
C THR A 67 3.58 15.52 -21.48
N HIS A 68 3.30 16.54 -22.29
CA HIS A 68 4.13 17.03 -23.40
C HIS A 68 4.76 15.92 -24.28
N PRO A 69 3.96 15.04 -24.90
CA PRO A 69 4.46 13.87 -25.64
C PRO A 69 5.34 14.24 -26.84
N ASP A 70 5.17 15.45 -27.39
CA ASP A 70 5.96 15.96 -28.52
C ASP A 70 7.40 16.32 -28.12
N ILE A 71 7.69 16.43 -26.82
CA ILE A 71 9.01 16.75 -26.30
C ILE A 71 9.71 15.44 -25.90
N SER A 72 10.79 15.11 -26.61
CA SER A 72 11.55 13.86 -26.41
C SER A 72 11.99 13.61 -24.97
N PHE A 73 12.27 14.68 -24.22
CA PHE A 73 12.60 14.62 -22.80
C PHE A 73 11.49 13.95 -21.97
N PHE A 74 10.22 14.29 -22.19
CA PHE A 74 9.09 13.72 -21.44
C PHE A 74 8.63 12.35 -21.97
N SER A 75 9.03 12.00 -23.20
CA SER A 75 8.81 10.66 -23.77
C SER A 75 9.82 9.61 -23.27
N SER A 76 10.91 10.02 -22.62
CA SER A 76 11.87 9.11 -22.00
C SER A 76 11.27 8.40 -20.79
N LYS A 77 11.34 7.06 -20.77
CA LYS A 77 10.84 6.23 -19.66
C LYS A 77 11.46 6.62 -18.31
N SER A 78 12.76 6.94 -18.28
CA SER A 78 13.44 7.34 -17.04
C SER A 78 12.87 8.64 -16.45
N ASN A 79 12.53 9.60 -17.32
CA ASN A 79 11.95 10.87 -16.91
C ASN A 79 10.48 10.72 -16.50
N GLN A 80 9.71 9.87 -17.21
CA GLN A 80 8.34 9.52 -16.82
C GLN A 80 8.31 8.85 -15.43
N GLU A 81 9.20 7.89 -15.17
CA GLU A 81 9.29 7.26 -13.84
C GLU A 81 9.67 8.27 -12.75
N SER A 82 10.55 9.23 -13.05
CA SER A 82 10.93 10.27 -12.09
C SER A 82 9.75 11.19 -11.77
N LEU A 83 9.04 11.69 -12.79
CA LEU A 83 7.83 12.51 -12.62
C LEU A 83 6.76 11.76 -11.84
N ARG A 84 6.50 10.51 -12.21
CA ARG A 84 5.55 9.63 -11.53
C ARG A 84 5.89 9.48 -10.04
N ARG A 85 7.15 9.17 -9.71
CA ARG A 85 7.60 9.04 -8.31
C ARG A 85 7.39 10.32 -7.52
N ILE A 86 7.77 11.47 -8.07
CA ILE A 86 7.61 12.77 -7.40
C ILE A 86 6.13 13.01 -7.07
N LEU A 87 5.23 12.80 -8.03
CA LEU A 87 3.78 12.99 -7.83
C LEU A 87 3.20 12.02 -6.80
N ILE A 88 3.63 10.76 -6.80
CA ILE A 88 3.21 9.77 -5.81
C ILE A 88 3.67 10.17 -4.40
N ILE A 89 4.95 10.53 -4.26
CA ILE A 89 5.53 10.95 -2.98
C ILE A 89 4.80 12.19 -2.47
N PHE A 90 4.62 13.21 -3.30
CA PHE A 90 3.89 14.42 -2.94
C PHE A 90 2.48 14.10 -2.42
N SER A 91 1.77 13.19 -3.10
CA SER A 91 0.41 12.80 -2.73
C SER A 91 0.34 12.08 -1.39
N LYS A 92 1.31 11.20 -1.11
CA LYS A 92 1.40 10.47 0.14
C LYS A 92 1.81 11.35 1.32
N LEU A 93 2.68 12.34 1.08
CA LEU A 93 3.11 13.30 2.10
C LEU A 93 2.05 14.35 2.43
N ASN A 94 1.10 14.60 1.51
CA ASN A 94 0.04 15.61 1.70
C ASN A 94 -1.36 14.97 1.56
N PRO A 95 -1.82 14.16 2.53
CA PRO A 95 -3.10 13.42 2.44
C PRO A 95 -4.34 14.30 2.28
N SER A 96 -4.25 15.58 2.69
CA SER A 96 -5.32 16.57 2.59
C SER A 96 -5.53 17.09 1.17
N ILE A 97 -4.44 17.19 0.40
CA ILE A 97 -4.45 17.75 -0.97
C ILE A 97 -4.50 16.61 -1.98
N ARG A 98 -3.61 15.62 -1.82
CA ARG A 98 -3.35 14.51 -2.76
C ARG A 98 -3.01 15.03 -4.16
N TYR A 99 -2.88 14.11 -5.12
CA TYR A 99 -2.76 14.49 -6.52
C TYR A 99 -4.11 14.92 -7.09
N VAL A 100 -4.10 16.01 -7.84
CA VAL A 100 -5.23 16.49 -8.63
C VAL A 100 -4.80 16.57 -10.10
N GLN A 101 -5.72 16.26 -11.00
CA GLN A 101 -5.47 16.30 -12.44
C GLN A 101 -4.91 17.68 -12.86
N GLY A 102 -3.82 17.69 -13.63
CA GLY A 102 -3.14 18.90 -14.09
C GLY A 102 -1.93 19.30 -13.23
N MET A 103 -1.76 18.73 -12.04
CA MET A 103 -0.55 18.98 -11.23
C MET A 103 0.74 18.53 -11.95
N ASN A 104 0.65 17.53 -12.83
CA ASN A 104 1.74 17.13 -13.72
C ASN A 104 2.25 18.29 -14.60
N GLU A 105 1.36 19.19 -15.04
CA GLU A 105 1.73 20.33 -15.90
C GLU A 105 2.50 21.40 -15.13
N VAL A 106 2.26 21.53 -13.83
CA VAL A 106 3.03 22.42 -12.95
C VAL A 106 4.41 21.84 -12.67
N LEU A 107 4.50 20.53 -12.45
CA LEU A 107 5.75 19.85 -12.17
C LEU A 107 6.66 19.78 -13.41
N ALA A 108 6.10 19.59 -14.60
CA ALA A 108 6.83 19.41 -15.85
C ALA A 108 7.91 20.48 -16.13
N PRO A 109 7.62 21.80 -16.14
CA PRO A 109 8.62 22.82 -16.41
C PRO A 109 9.70 22.88 -15.32
N LEU A 110 9.33 22.71 -14.06
CA LEU A 110 10.29 22.65 -12.96
C LEU A 110 11.26 21.48 -13.14
N PHE A 111 10.72 20.29 -13.38
CA PHE A 111 11.51 19.08 -13.60
C PHE A 111 12.44 19.20 -14.81
N TYR A 112 11.95 19.80 -15.92
CA TYR A 112 12.76 20.03 -17.10
C TYR A 112 13.95 20.95 -16.81
N VAL A 113 13.72 22.08 -16.14
CA VAL A 113 14.79 23.03 -15.80
C VAL A 113 15.82 22.37 -14.89
N PHE A 114 15.38 21.71 -13.81
CA PHE A 114 16.33 21.09 -12.87
C PHE A 114 17.12 19.94 -13.47
N LYS A 115 16.52 19.15 -14.37
CA LYS A 115 17.21 18.01 -14.99
C LYS A 115 18.22 18.44 -16.06
N ASN A 116 17.99 19.59 -16.70
CA ASN A 116 18.85 20.15 -17.73
C ASN A 116 19.71 21.32 -17.21
N ASP A 117 19.81 21.50 -15.89
CA ASP A 117 20.65 22.54 -15.30
C ASP A 117 22.12 22.31 -15.69
N PRO A 118 22.80 23.30 -16.31
CA PRO A 118 24.21 23.19 -16.67
C PRO A 118 25.15 23.11 -15.46
N ASP A 119 24.72 23.53 -14.27
CA ASP A 119 25.48 23.31 -13.04
C ASP A 119 25.25 21.87 -12.54
N PRO A 120 26.27 21.00 -12.64
CA PRO A 120 26.14 19.61 -12.21
C PRO A 120 25.82 19.51 -10.71
N SER A 121 26.15 20.53 -9.90
CA SER A 121 25.85 20.54 -8.47
C SER A 121 24.33 20.46 -8.21
N ASN A 122 23.52 21.12 -9.04
CA ASN A 122 22.06 21.12 -8.89
C ASN A 122 21.41 19.85 -9.43
N SER A 123 21.94 19.27 -10.51
CA SER A 123 21.43 18.02 -11.09
C SER A 123 21.69 16.79 -10.20
N VAL A 124 22.75 16.83 -9.39
CA VAL A 124 23.16 15.77 -8.46
C VAL A 124 22.19 15.62 -7.27
N TYR A 125 21.56 16.70 -6.79
CA TYR A 125 20.62 16.61 -5.67
C TYR A 125 19.33 15.83 -6.00
N ILE A 126 18.94 15.76 -7.28
CA ILE A 126 17.75 14.99 -7.71
C ILE A 126 18.09 13.51 -7.94
N LEU A 127 19.35 13.18 -8.23
CA LEU A 127 19.78 11.81 -8.55
C LEU A 127 20.18 10.97 -7.34
N ILE A 128 20.41 11.56 -6.16
CA ILE A 128 20.98 10.85 -4.99
C ILE A 128 19.97 10.62 -3.84
N GLN A 129 18.69 10.99 -3.98
CA GLN A 129 17.69 10.78 -2.90
C GLN A 129 16.27 10.32 -3.36
N VAL A 130 16.08 9.75 -4.57
CA VAL A 130 14.75 9.27 -5.05
C VAL A 130 14.79 7.90 -5.72
#